data_AF-A0A532C118-F1
#
_entry.id   AF-A0A532C118-F1
#
_cell.length_a   1.000
_cell.length_b   1.000
_cell.length_c   1.000
_cell.angle_alpha   90.00
_cell.angle_beta   90.00
_cell.angle_gamma   90.00
#
_symmetry.space_group_name_H-M   'P 1'
#
loop_
_entity.id
_entity.type
_entity.pdbx_description
1 polymer ?
#
loop_
_entity_poly.entity_id
_entity_poly.type
_entity_poly.pdbx_seq_one_letter_code
_entity_poly.pdbx_strand_id
1 'polypeptide(L)' 'SQHRVTVVPDKVEVVDTVGAGDTFNAGILASLHEQGLLSKTAIASLPEDAIQKALTLGAKAAAVTVSRAGANPPWRHELA' A
#
# COMPACT_ATOMS: atom_id res chain seq x y z
N SER A 1 6.19 -13.52 -14.56
CA SER A 1 7.46 -12.83 -14.25
C SER A 1 7.96 -13.28 -12.88
N GLN A 2 9.28 -13.35 -12.66
CA GLN A 2 9.88 -13.69 -11.36
C GLN A 2 10.36 -12.41 -10.64
N HIS A 3 9.46 -11.48 -10.34
CA HIS A 3 9.84 -10.31 -9.56
C HIS A 3 9.94 -10.67 -8.08
N ARG A 4 11.00 -10.21 -7.40
CA ARG A 4 11.09 -10.22 -5.93
C ARG A 4 11.38 -8.80 -5.48
N VAL A 5 10.34 -8.13 -4.99
CA VAL A 5 10.37 -6.73 -4.57
C VAL A 5 10.22 -6.66 -3.06
N THR A 6 10.97 -5.79 -2.40
CA THR A 6 10.92 -5.61 -0.94
C THR A 6 10.81 -4.13 -0.60
N VAL A 7 9.87 -3.80 0.27
CA VAL A 7 9.64 -2.44 0.76
C VAL A 7 9.75 -2.46 2.28
N VAL A 8 10.47 -1.49 2.81
CA VAL A 8 10.54 -1.24 4.25
C VAL A 8 9.51 -0.16 4.59
N PRO A 9 8.50 -0.44 5.44
CA PRO A 9 7.56 0.58 5.88
C PRO A 9 8.23 1.60 6.81
N ASP A 10 7.61 2.77 6.96
CA ASP A 10 8.01 3.74 7.97
C ASP A 10 7.86 3.15 9.37
N LYS A 11 8.83 3.43 10.24
CA LYS A 11 8.77 3.03 11.64
C LYS A 11 7.80 3.95 12.37
N VAL A 12 6.78 3.36 13.00
CA VAL A 12 5.77 4.07 13.78
C VAL A 12 5.67 3.48 15.18
N GLU A 13 5.12 4.27 16.11
CA GLU A 13 4.64 3.75 17.38
C GLU A 13 3.34 2.97 17.12
N VAL A 14 3.29 1.70 17.51
CA VAL A 14 2.14 0.82 17.24
C VAL A 14 1.11 0.98 18.37
N VAL A 15 -0.13 1.27 17.99
CA VAL A 15 -1.29 1.40 18.89
C VAL A 15 -2.23 0.19 18.75
N ASP A 16 -2.59 -0.17 17.52
CA ASP A 16 -3.47 -1.30 17.17
C ASP A 16 -3.05 -1.83 15.79
N THR A 17 -3.46 -3.03 15.39
CA THR A 17 -3.17 -3.59 14.05
C THR A 17 -4.43 -3.98 13.27
N VAL A 18 -5.62 -3.82 13.86
CA VAL A 18 -6.90 -4.09 13.20
C VAL A 18 -7.04 -3.22 11.94
N GLY A 19 -7.37 -3.85 10.80
CA GLY A 19 -7.58 -3.16 9.52
C GLY A 19 -6.31 -2.73 8.78
N ALA A 20 -5.11 -3.03 9.29
CA ALA A 20 -3.86 -2.71 8.60
C ALA A 20 -3.75 -3.42 7.24
N GLY A 21 -4.17 -4.69 7.16
CA GLY A 21 -4.19 -5.45 5.92
C GLY A 21 -5.17 -4.89 4.87
N ASP A 22 -6.36 -4.46 5.32
CA ASP A 22 -7.33 -3.83 4.43
C ASP A 22 -6.82 -2.50 3.90
N THR A 23 -6.17 -1.71 4.76
CA THR A 23 -5.53 -0.44 4.36
C THR A 23 -4.38 -0.69 3.38
N PHE A 24 -3.56 -1.71 3.62
CA PHE A 24 -2.48 -2.11 2.71
C PHE A 24 -3.03 -2.47 1.32
N ASN A 25 -4.10 -3.27 1.27
CA ASN A 25 -4.78 -3.63 0.03
C ASN A 25 -5.35 -2.40 -0.69
N ALA A 26 -6.00 -1.49 0.05
CA ALA A 26 -6.51 -0.24 -0.50
C ALA A 26 -5.39 0.62 -1.10
N GLY A 27 -4.24 0.72 -0.41
CA GLY A 27 -3.07 1.45 -0.91
C GLY A 27 -2.47 0.84 -2.19
N ILE A 28 -2.39 -0.50 -2.29
CA ILE A 28 -1.98 -1.17 -3.53
C ILE A 28 -2.93 -0.83 -4.68
N LEU A 29 -4.24 -1.01 -4.47
CA LEU A 29 -5.25 -0.79 -5.51
C LEU A 29 -5.30 0.69 -5.93
N ALA A 30 -5.21 1.62 -4.97
CA ALA A 30 -5.14 3.05 -5.25
C ALA A 30 -3.91 3.40 -6.08
N SER A 31 -2.74 2.86 -5.74
CA SER A 31 -1.51 3.08 -6.51
C SER A 31 -1.62 2.53 -7.93
N LEU A 32 -2.12 1.31 -8.10
CA LEU A 32 -2.30 0.72 -9.44
C LEU A 32 -3.34 1.50 -10.27
N HIS A 33 -4.39 2.02 -9.63
CA HIS A 33 -5.37 2.90 -10.28
C HIS A 33 -4.73 4.21 -10.74
N GLU A 34 -3.97 4.89 -9.87
CA GLU A 34 -3.23 6.13 -10.20
C GLU A 34 -2.20 5.91 -11.32
N GLN A 35 -1.61 4.71 -11.40
CA GLN A 35 -0.69 4.32 -12.46
C GLN A 35 -1.39 3.91 -13.77
N GLY A 36 -2.72 3.79 -13.80
CA GLY A 36 -3.47 3.30 -14.97
C GLY A 36 -3.29 1.79 -15.23
N LEU A 37 -2.89 1.01 -14.23
CA LEU A 37 -2.54 -0.41 -14.34
C LEU A 37 -3.60 -1.36 -13.74
N LEU A 38 -4.77 -0.83 -13.34
CA LEU A 38 -5.82 -1.63 -12.71
C LEU A 38 -6.73 -2.34 -13.72
N SER A 39 -6.12 -3.16 -14.58
CA SER A 39 -6.82 -4.05 -15.52
C SER A 39 -6.21 -5.45 -15.48
N LYS A 40 -6.98 -6.48 -15.85
CA LYS A 40 -6.48 -7.87 -15.84
C LYS A 40 -5.22 -8.05 -16.70
N THR A 41 -5.18 -7.41 -17.87
CA THR A 41 -4.05 -7.48 -18.80
C THR A 41 -2.82 -6.77 -18.23
N ALA A 42 -2.97 -5.57 -17.67
CA ALA A 42 -1.87 -4.83 -17.07
C ALA A 42 -1.32 -5.55 -15.82
N ILE A 43 -2.19 -6.10 -14.97
CA ILE A 43 -1.81 -6.85 -13.76
C ILE A 43 -0.97 -8.09 -14.12
N ALA A 44 -1.29 -8.78 -15.21
CA ALA A 44 -0.56 -9.96 -15.65
C ALA A 44 0.90 -9.65 -16.08
N SER A 45 1.21 -8.39 -16.36
CA SER A 45 2.52 -7.95 -16.87
C SER A 45 3.05 -6.70 -16.14
N LEU A 46 2.82 -6.59 -14.83
CA LEU A 46 3.30 -5.43 -14.06
C LEU A 46 4.83 -5.33 -14.11
N PRO A 47 5.39 -4.15 -14.42
CA PRO A 47 6.81 -3.91 -14.28
C PRO A 47 7.18 -3.81 -12.79
N GLU A 48 8.44 -4.12 -12.49
CA GLU A 48 8.95 -4.16 -11.12
C GLU A 48 8.78 -2.83 -10.37
N ASP A 49 8.96 -1.70 -11.07
CA ASP A 49 8.82 -0.37 -10.49
C ASP A 49 7.36 -0.06 -10.10
N ALA A 50 6.39 -0.54 -10.88
CA ALA A 50 4.97 -0.41 -10.54
C ALA A 50 4.61 -1.24 -9.30
N ILE A 51 5.19 -2.43 -9.17
CA ILE A 51 5.04 -3.28 -7.98
C ILE A 51 5.64 -2.56 -6.76
N GLN A 52 6.85 -2.02 -6.87
CA GLN A 52 7.50 -1.26 -5.81
C GLN A 52 6.65 -0.06 -5.37
N LYS A 53 6.11 0.73 -6.31
CA LYS A 53 5.25 1.89 -6.01
C LYS A 53 3.97 1.48 -5.29
N ALA A 54 3.31 0.41 -5.74
CA ALA A 54 2.08 -0.08 -5.13
C ALA A 54 2.32 -0.62 -3.71
N LEU A 55 3.38 -1.40 -3.51
CA LEU A 55 3.79 -1.90 -2.20
C LEU A 55 4.17 -0.73 -1.26
N THR A 56 4.85 0.30 -1.78
CA THR A 56 5.24 1.49 -0.99
C THR A 56 4.02 2.26 -0.50
N LEU A 57 3.02 2.49 -1.37
CA LEU A 57 1.80 3.17 -0.94
C LEU A 57 1.00 2.34 0.07
N GLY A 58 0.84 1.04 -0.18
CA GLY A 58 0.19 0.12 0.76
C GLY A 58 0.88 0.10 2.13
N ALA A 59 2.20 0.01 2.15
CA ALA A 59 3.00 -0.01 3.37
C ALA A 59 2.90 1.31 4.14
N LYS A 60 3.00 2.47 3.47
CA LYS A 60 2.85 3.79 4.11
C LYS A 60 1.45 3.98 4.70
N ALA A 61 0.41 3.57 3.97
CA ALA A 61 -0.96 3.68 4.45
C ALA A 61 -1.22 2.78 5.67
N ALA A 62 -0.75 1.52 5.63
CA ALA A 62 -0.87 0.60 6.74
C ALA A 62 -0.08 1.06 7.98
N ALA A 63 1.09 1.68 7.80
CA ALA A 63 1.87 2.25 8.91
C ALA A 63 1.07 3.32 9.68
N VAL A 64 0.29 4.16 9.00
CA VAL A 64 -0.59 5.12 9.66
C VAL A 64 -1.76 4.44 10.36
N THR A 65 -2.36 3.40 9.76
CA THR A 65 -3.44 2.64 10.41
C THR A 65 -2.97 2.00 11.71
N VAL A 66 -1.77 1.40 11.73
CA VAL A 66 -1.28 0.74 12.95
C VAL A 66 -0.89 1.72 14.06
N SER A 67 -0.71 3.00 13.73
CA SER A 67 -0.41 4.06 14.70
C SER A 67 -1.68 4.69 15.30
N ARG A 68 -2.86 4.13 15.04
CA ARG A 68 -4.17 4.63 15.48
C ARG A 68 -4.98 3.48 16.09
N ALA A 69 -5.97 3.82 16.91
CA ALA A 69 -6.88 2.81 17.47
C ALA A 69 -7.91 2.35 16.42
N GLY A 70 -8.10 1.02 16.30
CA GLY A 70 -9.04 0.40 15.37
C GLY A 70 -8.66 0.55 13.89
N ALA A 71 -9.58 0.13 13.01
CA ALA A 71 -9.45 0.28 11.57
C ALA A 71 -9.68 1.74 11.13
N ASN A 72 -8.66 2.58 11.30
CA ASN A 72 -8.69 4.01 10.98
C ASN A 72 -7.68 4.36 9.86
N PRO A 73 -8.01 4.09 8.59
CA PRO A 73 -7.11 4.34 7.48
C PRO A 73 -6.83 5.84 7.25
N PRO A 74 -5.66 6.19 6.70
CA PRO A 74 -5.32 7.57 6.38
C PRO A 74 -6.09 8.10 5.17
N TRP A 75 -6.32 9.42 5.17
CA TRP A 75 -6.65 10.18 3.99
C TRP A 75 -5.41 10.42 3.11
N ARG A 76 -5.63 10.70 1.82
CA ARG A 76 -4.53 10.90 0.87
C ARG A 76 -3.56 12.03 1.27
N HIS A 77 -4.08 13.10 1.86
CA HIS A 77 -3.27 14.24 2.31
C HIS A 77 -2.42 13.93 3.56
N GLU A 78 -2.71 12.85 4.28
CA GLU A 78 -1.92 12.39 5.43
C GLU A 78 -0.72 11.54 5.00
N LEU A 79 -0.62 11.21 3.70
CA LEU A 79 0.44 10.38 3.12
C LEU A 79 1.50 11.20 2.37
N ALA A 80 1.57 12.52 2.59
CA ALA A 80 2.60 13.39 2.01
C ALA A 80 4.02 13.00 2.44
#